data_AF-A0A3M2KT72-F1
#
_entry.id   AF-A0A3M2KT72-F1
#
_cell.length_a   1.000
_cell.length_b   1.000
_cell.length_c   1.000
_cell.angle_alpha   90.00
_cell.angle_beta   90.00
_cell.angle_gamma   90.00
#
_symmetry.space_group_name_H-M   'P 1'
#
loop_
_entity.id
_entity.type
_entity.pdbx_description
1 polymer ?
#
loop_
_entity_poly.entity_id
_entity_poly.type
_entity_poly.pdbx_seq_one_letter_code
_entity_poly.pdbx_strand_id
1 'polypeptide(L)'
;MNFDRRTVRVAGIVYLFAWIVGLSVWPTNPSVRASGTQIAAALHGHVPVAIAQYVCTQGIAGIALAVIVSTFTGWARITGLSAVAVSLTQCALGVHMSGWSSAGSADAAQTVFALVNRLDGVKMLLLAVAAFLVSVSALRNHIGPVWVHLTGLALALTISISGIGYLLLSTTLAPAAYVAGIVLLVWVPATAWARRDITGPVSVARIAVPA
;
A
#
# COMPACT_ATOMS: atom_id res chain seq x y z
N MET A 1 -3.63 18.95 -1.90
CA MET A 1 -4.21 18.99 -0.54
C MET A 1 -3.06 19.21 0.42
N ASN A 2 -3.14 20.25 1.26
CA ASN A 2 -2.13 20.52 2.27
C ASN A 2 -2.62 19.90 3.57
N PHE A 3 -2.09 18.72 3.91
CA PHE A 3 -2.34 18.09 5.20
C PHE A 3 -1.32 18.60 6.21
N ASP A 4 -1.76 18.90 7.43
CA ASP A 4 -0.85 19.23 8.51
C ASP A 4 -0.05 17.98 8.95
N ARG A 5 1.04 18.20 9.69
CA ARG A 5 1.94 17.12 10.14
C ARG A 5 1.23 16.11 11.03
N ARG A 6 0.31 16.57 11.87
CA ARG A 6 -0.45 15.71 12.79
C ARG A 6 -1.31 14.74 12.00
N THR A 7 -2.00 15.21 10.98
CA THR A 7 -2.85 14.43 10.09
C THR A 7 -2.05 13.35 9.36
N VAL A 8 -0.88 13.70 8.80
CA VAL A 8 -0.03 12.72 8.10
C VAL A 8 0.51 11.65 9.07
N ARG A 9 0.89 12.03 10.30
CA ARG A 9 1.35 11.07 11.32
C ARG A 9 0.24 10.15 11.79
N VAL A 10 -0.94 10.70 12.05
CA VAL A 10 -2.13 9.91 12.40
C VAL A 10 -2.45 8.95 11.26
N ALA A 11 -2.38 9.39 10.00
CA ALA A 11 -2.55 8.51 8.86
C ALA A 11 -1.51 7.37 8.83
N GLY A 12 -0.23 7.64 9.15
CA GLY A 12 0.78 6.59 9.28
C GLY A 12 0.46 5.56 10.37
N ILE A 13 -0.07 6.01 11.51
CA ILE A 13 -0.52 5.13 12.61
C ILE A 13 -1.74 4.31 12.16
N VAL A 14 -2.75 4.95 11.59
CA VAL A 14 -3.98 4.29 11.09
C VAL A 14 -3.64 3.24 10.04
N TYR A 15 -2.73 3.56 9.11
CA TYR A 15 -2.24 2.62 8.10
C TYR A 15 -1.66 1.35 8.73
N LEU A 16 -0.76 1.53 9.72
CA LEU A 16 -0.11 0.42 10.40
C LEU A 16 -1.12 -0.46 11.16
N PHE A 17 -1.99 0.15 11.97
CA PHE A 17 -2.99 -0.58 12.74
C PHE A 17 -4.00 -1.31 11.85
N ALA A 18 -4.46 -0.68 10.76
CA ALA A 18 -5.39 -1.30 9.83
C ALA A 18 -4.78 -2.57 9.20
N TRP A 19 -3.50 -2.54 8.84
CA TRP A 19 -2.80 -3.74 8.37
C TRP A 19 -2.63 -4.81 9.44
N ILE A 20 -2.22 -4.44 10.66
CA ILE A 20 -2.05 -5.41 11.76
C ILE A 20 -3.38 -6.12 12.06
N VAL A 21 -4.47 -5.36 12.18
CA VAL A 21 -5.81 -5.92 12.41
C VAL A 21 -6.22 -6.81 11.25
N GLY A 22 -6.05 -6.34 10.01
CA GLY A 22 -6.39 -7.11 8.81
C GLY A 22 -5.61 -8.41 8.65
N LEU A 23 -4.33 -8.44 9.03
CA LEU A 23 -3.50 -9.66 9.00
C LEU A 23 -3.81 -10.62 10.15
N SER A 24 -4.33 -10.12 11.28
CA SER A 24 -4.61 -10.94 12.46
C SER A 24 -5.90 -11.76 12.33
N VAL A 25 -6.82 -11.35 11.46
CA VAL A 25 -8.15 -11.96 11.38
C VAL A 25 -8.24 -13.17 10.45
N TRP A 26 -7.38 -13.29 9.43
CA TRP A 26 -7.57 -14.31 8.39
C TRP A 26 -6.59 -15.48 8.46
N PRO A 27 -7.06 -16.73 8.67
CA PRO A 27 -6.18 -17.85 8.99
C PRO A 27 -5.49 -18.51 7.78
N THR A 28 -5.99 -18.35 6.54
CA THR A 28 -5.41 -19.04 5.36
C THR A 28 -5.59 -18.26 4.07
N ASN A 29 -4.53 -17.65 3.56
CA ASN A 29 -4.57 -16.97 2.26
C ASN A 29 -4.44 -18.02 1.14
N PRO A 30 -5.45 -18.22 0.27
CA PRO A 30 -5.31 -19.15 -0.85
C PRO A 30 -4.11 -18.78 -1.71
N SER A 31 -3.48 -19.79 -2.33
CA SER A 31 -2.43 -19.54 -3.33
C SER A 31 -2.92 -18.58 -4.40
N VAL A 32 -2.04 -17.71 -4.94
CA VAL A 32 -2.38 -16.80 -6.05
C VAL A 32 -2.90 -17.53 -7.30
N ARG A 33 -2.74 -18.85 -7.37
CA ARG A 33 -3.24 -19.73 -8.44
C ARG A 33 -4.33 -20.71 -7.99
N ALA A 34 -4.97 -20.42 -6.85
CA ALA A 34 -6.00 -21.29 -6.28
C ALA A 34 -7.18 -21.50 -7.25
N SER A 35 -7.73 -22.71 -7.27
CA SER A 35 -8.95 -23.03 -8.01
C SER A 35 -10.18 -22.42 -7.33
N GLY A 36 -11.28 -22.31 -8.08
CA GLY A 36 -12.57 -21.87 -7.53
C GLY A 36 -13.03 -22.69 -6.32
N THR A 37 -12.79 -24.01 -6.34
CA THR A 37 -13.12 -24.91 -5.22
C THR A 37 -12.26 -24.66 -3.98
N GLN A 38 -10.97 -24.38 -4.15
CA GLN A 38 -10.07 -24.02 -3.05
C GLN A 38 -10.45 -22.67 -2.44
N ILE A 39 -10.83 -21.70 -3.27
CA ILE A 39 -11.30 -20.37 -2.83
C ILE A 39 -12.62 -20.51 -2.05
N ALA A 40 -13.59 -21.26 -2.59
CA ALA A 40 -14.87 -21.49 -1.92
C ALA A 40 -14.68 -22.20 -0.57
N ALA A 41 -13.81 -23.23 -0.51
CA ALA A 41 -13.48 -23.91 0.74
C ALA A 41 -12.83 -22.97 1.76
N ALA A 42 -11.93 -22.08 1.32
CA ALA A 42 -11.29 -21.11 2.20
C ALA A 42 -12.25 -20.03 2.73
N LEU A 43 -13.28 -19.66 1.96
CA LEU A 43 -14.28 -18.67 2.36
C LEU A 43 -15.42 -19.27 3.19
N HIS A 44 -15.61 -20.59 3.13
CA HIS A 44 -16.71 -21.27 3.80
C HIS A 44 -16.67 -21.05 5.32
N GLY A 45 -17.74 -20.46 5.87
CA GLY A 45 -17.83 -20.11 7.30
C GLY A 45 -17.01 -18.88 7.73
N HIS A 46 -16.28 -18.24 6.81
CA HIS A 46 -15.37 -17.14 7.14
C HIS A 46 -15.69 -15.82 6.40
N VAL A 47 -16.78 -15.74 5.63
CA VAL A 47 -17.17 -14.54 4.85
C VAL A 47 -17.04 -13.20 5.62
N PRO A 48 -17.56 -13.03 6.85
CA PRO A 48 -17.44 -11.76 7.58
C PRO A 48 -15.98 -11.37 7.87
N VAL A 49 -15.14 -12.38 8.13
CA VAL A 49 -13.72 -12.22 8.43
C VAL A 49 -12.96 -11.77 7.16
N ALA A 50 -13.31 -12.31 5.98
CA ALA A 50 -12.73 -11.90 4.71
C ALA A 50 -13.07 -10.45 4.37
N ILE A 51 -14.34 -10.07 4.59
CA ILE A 51 -14.81 -8.68 4.40
C ILE A 51 -14.03 -7.75 5.32
N ALA A 52 -13.89 -8.09 6.61
CA ALA A 52 -13.15 -7.29 7.57
C ALA A 52 -11.68 -7.11 7.13
N GLN A 53 -11.04 -8.17 6.64
CA GLN A 53 -9.67 -8.10 6.13
C GLN A 53 -9.55 -7.15 4.92
N TYR A 54 -10.45 -7.23 3.93
CA TYR A 54 -10.45 -6.32 2.78
C TYR A 54 -10.68 -4.88 3.20
N VAL A 55 -11.66 -4.63 4.06
CA VAL A 55 -11.96 -3.27 4.57
C VAL A 55 -10.76 -2.69 5.30
N CYS A 56 -10.09 -3.48 6.14
CA CYS A 56 -8.91 -3.02 6.87
C CYS A 56 -7.71 -2.78 5.95
N THR A 57 -7.32 -3.78 5.16
CA THR A 57 -6.05 -3.76 4.40
C THR A 57 -6.12 -2.97 3.09
N GLN A 58 -7.30 -2.84 2.49
CA GLN A 58 -7.48 -2.17 1.21
C GLN A 58 -8.28 -0.86 1.34
N GLY A 59 -9.31 -0.84 2.20
CA GLY A 59 -10.12 0.35 2.44
C GLY A 59 -9.42 1.35 3.34
N ILE A 60 -9.37 1.06 4.64
CA ILE A 60 -8.88 1.97 5.69
C ILE A 60 -7.39 2.29 5.45
N ALA A 61 -6.56 1.26 5.24
CA ALA A 61 -5.15 1.47 4.92
C ALA A 61 -4.97 2.23 3.60
N GLY A 62 -5.80 1.98 2.58
CA GLY A 62 -5.78 2.73 1.32
C GLY A 62 -6.07 4.22 1.50
N ILE A 63 -7.08 4.57 2.29
CA ILE A 63 -7.43 5.97 2.62
C ILE A 63 -6.31 6.64 3.40
N ALA A 64 -5.76 5.96 4.41
CA ALA A 64 -4.64 6.47 5.18
C ALA A 64 -3.40 6.71 4.30
N LEU A 65 -3.13 5.78 3.38
CA LEU A 65 -2.07 5.93 2.39
C LEU A 65 -2.33 7.12 1.46
N ALA A 66 -3.59 7.36 1.06
CA ALA A 66 -3.99 8.50 0.22
C ALA A 66 -3.55 9.84 0.83
N VAL A 67 -3.72 10.00 2.14
CA VAL A 67 -3.26 11.19 2.88
C VAL A 67 -1.75 11.33 2.76
N ILE A 68 -1.00 10.26 2.97
CA ILE A 68 0.47 10.26 2.93
C ILE A 68 0.97 10.56 1.51
N VAL A 69 0.52 9.82 0.49
CA VAL A 69 1.01 9.99 -0.89
C VAL A 69 0.60 11.33 -1.50
N SER A 70 -0.50 11.94 -1.03
CA SER A 70 -0.91 13.29 -1.45
C SER A 70 0.11 14.37 -1.10
N THR A 71 1.00 14.08 -0.16
CA THR A 71 2.07 14.97 0.26
C THR A 71 3.35 14.81 -0.58
N PHE A 72 3.43 13.79 -1.44
CA PHE A 72 4.49 13.65 -2.42
C PHE A 72 4.29 14.64 -3.58
N THR A 73 5.28 14.74 -4.46
CA THR A 73 5.24 15.63 -5.63
C THR A 73 5.49 14.85 -6.93
N GLY A 74 5.04 15.42 -8.04
CA GLY A 74 5.25 14.87 -9.39
C GLY A 74 4.76 13.43 -9.54
N TRP A 75 5.55 12.62 -10.25
CA TRP A 75 5.23 11.23 -10.56
C TRP A 75 5.05 10.33 -9.33
N ALA A 76 5.77 10.58 -8.23
CA ALA A 76 5.61 9.82 -7.00
C ALA A 76 4.20 9.94 -6.41
N ARG A 77 3.60 11.14 -6.51
CA ARG A 77 2.22 11.35 -6.09
C ARG A 77 1.23 10.68 -7.02
N ILE A 78 1.45 10.78 -8.33
CA ILE A 78 0.57 10.18 -9.34
C ILE A 78 0.53 8.66 -9.16
N THR A 79 1.68 7.99 -9.13
CA THR A 79 1.73 6.54 -8.98
C THR A 79 1.19 6.08 -7.62
N GLY A 80 1.50 6.82 -6.55
CA GLY A 80 0.94 6.56 -5.22
C GLY A 80 -0.59 6.66 -5.17
N LEU A 81 -1.18 7.70 -5.77
CA LEU A 81 -2.64 7.85 -5.84
C LEU A 81 -3.29 6.81 -6.76
N SER A 82 -2.64 6.42 -7.85
CA SER A 82 -3.10 5.32 -8.69
C SER A 82 -3.11 3.99 -7.91
N ALA A 83 -2.08 3.73 -7.09
CA ALA A 83 -2.05 2.55 -6.22
C ALA A 83 -3.20 2.56 -5.21
N VAL A 84 -3.51 3.72 -4.63
CA VAL A 84 -4.67 3.89 -3.74
C VAL A 84 -5.98 3.58 -4.48
N ALA A 85 -6.16 4.11 -5.70
CA ALA A 85 -7.37 3.84 -6.50
C ALA A 85 -7.55 2.34 -6.79
N VAL A 86 -6.46 1.64 -7.11
CA VAL A 86 -6.47 0.18 -7.28
C VAL A 86 -6.83 -0.52 -5.96
N SER A 87 -6.25 -0.10 -4.84
CA SER A 87 -6.55 -0.65 -3.51
C SER A 87 -8.03 -0.50 -3.15
N LEU A 88 -8.63 0.68 -3.36
CA LEU A 88 -10.06 0.90 -3.10
C LEU A 88 -10.95 0.06 -4.02
N THR A 89 -10.56 -0.10 -5.30
CA THR A 89 -11.23 -1.01 -6.23
C THR A 89 -11.19 -2.45 -5.72
N GLN A 90 -10.02 -2.91 -5.25
CA GLN A 90 -9.88 -4.24 -4.65
C GLN A 90 -10.70 -4.40 -3.37
N CYS A 91 -10.84 -3.35 -2.56
CA CYS A 91 -11.71 -3.37 -1.38
C CYS A 91 -13.16 -3.62 -1.79
N ALA A 92 -13.66 -2.87 -2.77
CA ALA A 92 -15.03 -3.02 -3.29
C ALA A 92 -15.26 -4.42 -3.89
N LEU A 93 -14.32 -4.89 -4.72
CA LEU A 93 -14.39 -6.23 -5.32
C LEU A 93 -14.32 -7.34 -4.26
N GLY A 94 -13.45 -7.21 -3.26
CA GLY A 94 -13.31 -8.18 -2.18
C GLY A 94 -14.58 -8.29 -1.34
N VAL A 95 -15.16 -7.16 -0.92
CA VAL A 95 -16.44 -7.13 -0.19
C VAL A 95 -17.57 -7.73 -1.03
N HIS A 96 -17.64 -7.35 -2.31
CA HIS A 96 -18.65 -7.85 -3.24
C HIS A 96 -18.52 -9.38 -3.45
N MET A 97 -17.30 -9.87 -3.69
CA MET A 97 -17.01 -11.30 -3.86
C MET A 97 -17.37 -12.10 -2.61
N SER A 98 -16.98 -11.63 -1.42
CA SER A 98 -17.33 -12.30 -0.17
C SER A 98 -18.84 -12.35 0.04
N GLY A 99 -19.58 -11.31 -0.34
CA GLY A 99 -21.05 -11.30 -0.31
C GLY A 99 -21.73 -12.20 -1.34
N TRP A 100 -21.15 -12.36 -2.53
CA TRP A 100 -21.71 -13.17 -3.64
C TRP A 100 -21.27 -14.63 -3.63
N SER A 101 -20.17 -14.98 -2.95
CA SER A 101 -19.66 -16.35 -2.86
C SER A 101 -20.66 -17.35 -2.26
N SER A 102 -21.76 -16.89 -1.65
CA SER A 102 -22.91 -17.71 -1.25
C SER A 102 -23.78 -18.19 -2.42
N ALA A 103 -23.57 -17.70 -3.66
CA ALA A 103 -24.39 -18.00 -4.84
C ALA A 103 -23.84 -19.13 -5.75
N GLY A 104 -22.68 -19.73 -5.44
CA GLY A 104 -22.33 -21.09 -5.90
C GLY A 104 -21.58 -21.29 -7.23
N SER A 105 -21.08 -20.26 -7.92
CA SER A 105 -20.26 -20.45 -9.14
C SER A 105 -18.75 -20.46 -8.84
N ALA A 106 -18.13 -21.64 -8.85
CA ALA A 106 -16.68 -21.80 -8.66
C ALA A 106 -15.85 -21.05 -9.72
N ASP A 107 -16.31 -21.02 -10.96
CA ASP A 107 -15.61 -20.36 -12.08
C ASP A 107 -15.61 -18.83 -11.92
N ALA A 108 -16.72 -18.25 -11.46
CA ALA A 108 -16.81 -16.83 -11.16
C ALA A 108 -15.88 -16.45 -9.99
N ALA A 109 -15.85 -17.25 -8.93
CA ALA A 109 -14.96 -17.03 -7.79
C ALA A 109 -13.49 -17.05 -8.20
N GLN A 110 -13.08 -18.00 -9.05
CA GLN A 110 -11.72 -18.07 -9.58
C GLN A 110 -11.36 -16.85 -10.45
N THR A 111 -12.29 -16.42 -11.31
CA THR A 111 -12.07 -15.27 -12.20
C THR A 111 -11.88 -13.98 -11.40
N VAL A 112 -12.77 -13.72 -10.43
CA VAL A 112 -12.70 -12.54 -9.57
C VAL A 112 -11.45 -12.59 -8.69
N PHE A 113 -11.13 -13.74 -8.10
CA PHE A 113 -9.91 -13.90 -7.29
C PHE A 113 -8.64 -13.67 -8.12
N ALA A 114 -8.56 -14.20 -9.33
CA ALA A 114 -7.44 -13.96 -10.24
C ALA A 114 -7.33 -12.47 -10.62
N LEU A 115 -8.46 -11.80 -10.89
CA LEU A 115 -8.49 -10.38 -11.16
C LEU A 115 -8.00 -9.56 -9.96
N VAL A 116 -8.47 -9.86 -8.75
CA VAL A 116 -8.04 -9.20 -7.51
C VAL A 116 -6.53 -9.36 -7.29
N ASN A 117 -5.98 -10.55 -7.51
CA ASN A 117 -4.53 -10.78 -7.42
C ASN A 117 -3.74 -10.00 -8.48
N ARG A 118 -4.22 -9.96 -9.72
CA ARG A 118 -3.54 -9.17 -10.77
C ARG A 118 -3.57 -7.68 -10.49
N LEU A 119 -4.70 -7.16 -10.02
CA LEU A 119 -4.82 -5.78 -9.52
C LEU A 119 -3.85 -5.53 -8.36
N ASP A 120 -3.65 -6.52 -7.48
CA ASP A 120 -2.67 -6.42 -6.40
C ASP A 120 -1.25 -6.25 -6.94
N GLY A 121 -0.92 -7.02 -7.98
CA GLY A 121 0.34 -6.87 -8.72
C GLY A 121 0.53 -5.47 -9.31
N VAL A 122 -0.50 -4.92 -9.96
CA VAL A 122 -0.47 -3.54 -10.50
C VAL A 122 -0.25 -2.52 -9.39
N LYS A 123 -1.00 -2.62 -8.28
CA LYS A 123 -0.83 -1.74 -7.11
C LYS A 123 0.59 -1.82 -6.56
N MET A 124 1.12 -3.03 -6.39
CA MET A 124 2.47 -3.26 -5.88
C MET A 124 3.53 -2.58 -6.76
N LEU A 125 3.42 -2.68 -8.08
CA LEU A 125 4.34 -2.01 -9.02
C LEU A 125 4.21 -0.48 -8.97
N LEU A 126 2.99 0.05 -8.85
CA LEU A 126 2.76 1.48 -8.67
C LEU A 126 3.39 2.00 -7.37
N LEU A 127 3.26 1.24 -6.27
CA LEU A 127 3.91 1.54 -4.99
C LEU A 127 5.44 1.43 -5.10
N ALA A 128 5.96 0.48 -5.86
CA ALA A 128 7.41 0.36 -6.10
C ALA A 128 7.97 1.64 -6.72
N VAL A 129 7.30 2.16 -7.76
CA VAL A 129 7.70 3.40 -8.43
C VAL A 129 7.61 4.58 -7.47
N ALA A 130 6.51 4.69 -6.69
CA ALA A 130 6.36 5.76 -5.71
C ALA A 130 7.49 5.73 -4.65
N ALA A 131 7.76 4.57 -4.07
CA ALA A 131 8.80 4.38 -3.06
C ALA A 131 10.19 4.70 -3.61
N PHE A 132 10.51 4.22 -4.82
CA PHE A 132 11.76 4.51 -5.49
C PHE A 132 11.96 6.01 -5.71
N LEU A 133 10.97 6.69 -6.31
CA LEU A 133 11.06 8.12 -6.62
C LEU A 133 11.22 8.98 -5.35
N VAL A 134 10.46 8.67 -4.29
CA VAL A 134 10.56 9.38 -3.01
C VAL A 134 11.94 9.17 -2.38
N SER A 135 12.40 7.93 -2.28
CA SER A 135 13.69 7.61 -1.67
C SER A 135 14.89 8.19 -2.43
N VAL A 136 14.91 8.06 -3.75
CA VAL A 136 16.01 8.60 -4.58
C VAL A 136 16.05 10.12 -4.50
N SER A 137 14.89 10.78 -4.60
CA SER A 137 14.82 12.24 -4.48
C SER A 137 15.29 12.71 -3.09
N ALA A 138 14.87 12.04 -2.02
CA ALA A 138 15.24 12.43 -0.67
C ALA A 138 16.74 12.17 -0.37
N LEU A 139 17.33 11.10 -0.92
CA LEU A 139 18.78 10.86 -0.83
C LEU A 139 19.58 11.92 -1.57
N ARG A 140 19.19 12.28 -2.80
CA ARG A 140 19.87 13.30 -3.61
C ARG A 140 19.84 14.69 -2.96
N ASN A 141 18.76 14.99 -2.26
CA ASN A 141 18.55 16.29 -1.61
C ASN A 141 18.90 16.28 -0.11
N HIS A 142 19.43 15.17 0.42
CA HIS A 142 19.77 15.01 1.85
C HIS A 142 18.61 15.33 2.82
N ILE A 143 17.38 14.96 2.46
CA ILE A 143 16.17 15.27 3.23
C ILE A 143 15.83 14.12 4.18
N GLY A 144 16.02 14.30 5.49
CA GLY A 144 15.59 13.34 6.50
C GLY A 144 16.54 12.16 6.72
N PRO A 145 16.17 11.17 7.55
CA PRO A 145 17.06 10.08 7.94
C PRO A 145 17.33 9.09 6.80
N VAL A 146 18.61 8.75 6.57
CA VAL A 146 19.04 7.84 5.48
C VAL A 146 18.37 6.48 5.54
N TRP A 147 18.14 5.93 6.74
CA TRP A 147 17.53 4.61 6.90
C TRP A 147 16.09 4.54 6.33
N VAL A 148 15.34 5.65 6.37
CA VAL A 148 13.98 5.72 5.79
C VAL A 148 14.04 5.60 4.26
N HIS A 149 15.09 6.14 3.65
CA HIS A 149 15.24 6.08 2.19
C HIS A 149 15.74 4.71 1.74
N LEU A 150 16.69 4.14 2.48
CA LEU A 150 17.17 2.77 2.23
C LEU A 150 16.05 1.74 2.37
N THR A 151 15.19 1.88 3.38
CA THR A 151 13.99 1.02 3.51
C THR A 151 13.03 1.21 2.34
N GLY A 152 12.88 2.43 1.81
CA GLY A 152 12.06 2.65 0.60
C GLY A 152 12.67 2.08 -0.69
N LEU A 153 13.99 2.05 -0.82
CA LEU A 153 14.65 1.36 -1.93
C LEU A 153 14.53 -0.16 -1.81
N ALA A 154 14.70 -0.70 -0.60
CA ALA A 154 14.46 -2.12 -0.31
C ALA A 154 12.99 -2.50 -0.58
N LEU A 155 12.05 -1.63 -0.20
CA LEU A 155 10.64 -1.79 -0.52
C LEU A 155 10.43 -1.84 -2.03
N ALA A 156 10.95 -0.86 -2.77
CA ALA A 156 10.78 -0.79 -4.23
C ALA A 156 11.26 -2.07 -4.93
N LEU A 157 12.38 -2.64 -4.49
CA LEU A 157 12.88 -3.90 -5.03
C LEU A 157 11.97 -5.08 -4.67
N THR A 158 11.71 -5.29 -3.38
CA THR A 158 10.95 -6.46 -2.89
C THR A 158 9.51 -6.45 -3.38
N ILE A 159 8.85 -5.29 -3.39
CA ILE A 159 7.48 -5.12 -3.85
C ILE A 159 7.36 -5.21 -5.38
N SER A 160 8.43 -4.93 -6.13
CA SER A 160 8.46 -5.18 -7.58
C SER A 160 8.47 -6.67 -7.88
N ILE A 161 9.31 -7.44 -7.17
CA ILE A 161 9.39 -8.89 -7.32
C ILE A 161 8.03 -9.53 -7.01
N SER A 162 7.43 -9.17 -5.87
CA SER A 162 6.10 -9.67 -5.53
C SER A 162 5.03 -9.17 -6.49
N GLY A 163 5.09 -7.90 -6.92
CA GLY A 163 4.16 -7.31 -7.87
C GLY A 163 4.10 -8.06 -9.20
N ILE A 164 5.25 -8.44 -9.75
CA ILE A 164 5.34 -9.31 -10.93
C ILE A 164 4.73 -10.69 -10.63
N GLY A 165 5.00 -11.23 -9.44
CA GLY A 165 4.43 -12.49 -8.98
C GLY A 165 2.91 -12.50 -8.98
N TYR A 166 2.28 -11.47 -8.43
CA TYR A 166 0.83 -11.32 -8.39
C TYR A 166 0.24 -10.99 -9.76
N LEU A 167 0.91 -10.17 -10.56
CA LEU A 167 0.47 -9.83 -11.92
C LEU A 167 0.44 -11.06 -12.85
N LEU A 168 1.40 -11.96 -12.70
CA LEU A 168 1.53 -13.18 -13.50
C LEU A 168 0.97 -14.44 -12.83
N LEU A 169 0.45 -14.32 -11.61
CA LEU A 169 -0.01 -15.44 -10.76
C LEU A 169 1.09 -16.49 -10.54
N SER A 170 2.34 -16.05 -10.38
CA SER A 170 3.51 -16.87 -10.11
C SER A 170 3.66 -17.15 -8.62
N THR A 171 3.55 -18.44 -8.26
CA THR A 171 3.73 -18.93 -6.89
C THR A 171 5.18 -18.85 -6.40
N THR A 172 6.15 -18.68 -7.29
CA THR A 172 7.57 -18.56 -6.94
C THR A 172 7.92 -17.14 -6.51
N LEU A 173 7.32 -16.13 -7.15
CA LEU A 173 7.63 -14.72 -6.91
C LEU A 173 6.69 -14.08 -5.88
N ALA A 174 5.42 -14.52 -5.83
CA ALA A 174 4.43 -14.00 -4.89
C ALA A 174 4.86 -14.03 -3.41
N PRO A 175 5.61 -15.04 -2.90
CA PRO A 175 6.08 -15.05 -1.52
C PRO A 175 7.00 -13.87 -1.14
N ALA A 176 7.62 -13.18 -2.10
CA ALA A 176 8.35 -11.94 -1.81
C ALA A 176 7.45 -10.87 -1.16
N ALA A 177 6.12 -10.99 -1.28
CA ALA A 177 5.16 -10.12 -0.62
C ALA A 177 5.24 -10.18 0.91
N TYR A 178 5.71 -11.28 1.51
CA TYR A 178 5.90 -11.35 2.97
C TYR A 178 6.98 -10.37 3.43
N VAL A 179 8.10 -10.33 2.71
CA VAL A 179 9.19 -9.38 2.99
C VAL A 179 8.74 -7.97 2.63
N ALA A 180 8.17 -7.77 1.44
CA ALA A 180 7.68 -6.46 1.01
C ALA A 180 6.64 -5.89 1.97
N GLY A 181 5.75 -6.73 2.51
CA GLY A 181 4.74 -6.34 3.50
C GLY A 181 5.38 -5.80 4.78
N ILE A 182 6.36 -6.50 5.34
CA ILE A 182 7.09 -6.02 6.54
C ILE A 182 7.78 -4.69 6.25
N VAL A 183 8.50 -4.59 5.12
CA VAL A 183 9.21 -3.36 4.76
C VAL A 183 8.23 -2.20 4.51
N LEU A 184 7.06 -2.47 3.91
CA LEU A 184 6.00 -1.49 3.67
C LEU A 184 5.42 -0.96 4.98
N LEU A 185 5.19 -1.84 5.95
CA LEU A 185 4.69 -1.48 7.28
C LEU A 185 5.68 -0.65 8.09
N VAL A 186 6.98 -0.77 7.80
CA VAL A 186 8.00 0.12 8.38
C VAL A 186 8.08 1.43 7.62
N TRP A 187 8.15 1.38 6.29
CA TRP A 187 8.44 2.53 5.44
C TRP A 187 7.29 3.56 5.42
N VAL A 188 6.04 3.14 5.33
CA VAL A 188 4.89 4.07 5.25
C VAL A 188 4.76 4.93 6.54
N PRO A 189 4.75 4.36 7.75
CA PRO A 189 4.74 5.17 8.97
C PRO A 189 6.02 5.98 9.15
N ALA A 190 7.19 5.44 8.79
CA ALA A 190 8.47 6.16 8.91
C ALA A 190 8.50 7.41 8.01
N THR A 191 8.04 7.30 6.77
CA THR A 191 7.95 8.45 5.84
C THR A 191 6.94 9.49 6.32
N ALA A 192 5.82 9.07 6.93
CA ALA A 192 4.89 9.98 7.58
C ALA A 192 5.53 10.73 8.76
N TRP A 193 6.40 10.06 9.53
CA TRP A 193 7.04 10.63 10.72
C TRP A 193 8.23 11.54 10.41
N ALA A 194 9.01 11.19 9.38
CA ALA A 194 10.25 11.86 8.99
C ALA A 194 10.04 13.28 8.43
N ARG A 195 8.79 13.68 8.17
CA ARG A 195 8.46 15.04 7.73
C ARG A 195 8.79 16.07 8.81
N ARG A 196 9.64 17.03 8.45
CA ARG A 196 9.98 18.24 9.23
C ARG A 196 9.06 19.40 8.85
N ASP A 197 8.88 20.34 9.77
CA ASP A 197 8.04 21.53 9.57
C ASP A 197 8.70 22.47 8.53
N ILE A 198 7.92 22.98 7.57
CA ILE A 198 8.31 24.12 6.69
C ILE A 198 7.79 25.43 7.30
N THR A 199 7.63 25.49 8.61
CA THR A 199 7.25 26.73 9.33
C THR A 199 8.42 27.21 10.17
N GLY A 200 9.56 27.43 9.51
CA GLY A 200 10.54 28.40 10.00
C GLY A 200 10.15 29.77 9.44
N PRO A 201 10.18 30.86 10.22
CA PRO A 201 10.02 32.18 9.65
C PRO A 201 11.07 32.36 8.54
N VAL A 202 10.63 32.75 7.34
CA VAL A 202 11.53 33.25 6.31
C VAL A 202 12.17 34.49 6.90
N SER A 203 13.39 34.33 7.45
CA SER A 203 14.17 35.46 7.91
C SER A 203 14.59 36.25 6.67
N VAL A 204 13.77 37.24 6.33
CA VAL A 204 14.13 38.30 5.38
C VAL A 204 15.17 39.18 6.08
N ALA A 205 16.39 38.69 6.20
CA ALA A 205 17.51 39.43 6.79
C ALA A 205 18.39 40.02 5.70
N ARG A 206 18.09 41.28 5.38
CA ARG A 206 18.97 42.36 4.88
C ARG A 206 19.86 42.05 3.66
N ILE A 207 19.35 42.48 2.49
CA ILE A 207 20.21 43.07 1.46
C ILE A 207 20.67 44.43 2.01
N ALA A 208 21.89 44.50 2.52
CA ALA A 208 22.56 45.77 2.74
C ALA A 208 23.03 46.28 1.37
N VAL A 209 22.42 47.36 0.88
CA VAL A 209 22.94 48.14 -0.23
C VAL A 209 24.02 49.06 0.36
N PRO A 210 25.29 48.94 -0.03
CA PRO A 210 26.31 49.90 0.40
C PRO A 210 26.06 51.24 -0.31
N ALA A 211 26.12 52.33 0.47
CA ALA A 211 26.17 53.71 -0.01
C ALA A 211 27.61 54.13 -0.28
#